data_AF-A0A7M7NY24-F1
#
_entry.id   AF-A0A7M7NY24-F1
#
_cell.length_a   1.000
_cell.length_b   1.000
_cell.length_c   1.000
_cell.angle_alpha   90.00
_cell.angle_beta   90.00
_cell.angle_gamma   90.00
#
_symmetry.space_group_name_H-M   'P 1'
#
loop_
_entity.id
_entity.type
_entity.pdbx_description
1 polymer ?
#
loop_
_entity_poly.entity_id
_entity_poly.type
_entity_poly.pdbx_seq_one_letter_code
_entity_poly.pdbx_strand_id
1 'polypeptide(L)'
;MLERLAAWVLNTYLGEYVENLNTDQLSIGLLSGAVELENLPLRKDALKELDLPVEVKAGFIGKIRLQIPVTHLKTEPWVISIENLYLVAGPALRTKYDEKEEAPEQDRKQQQLDAIEAQWKRKMEASGPNEDTSWYAYSTNIFYNVLENLQLKIKDVHIRYEDSTILPGMNLAFGITIKSISAVSTDENYSPRQTGGEKATGGMKFKLVRLENFAIYWDADSAPVSDFDLTDLRDALMSEKCRTTENQIKNHDYMVEPVSAEARLKRNGSALPLRSRTTPRYVCDLTLQKIPLSLSEDQYRGITVLMKEFERNGKARHYRKWRPEAWTGDKESIRKWWQFAINSVLHGIKDRRRRRTPKFISERIGLNKQYTTVYTRFLEAKDIDPASLMV
;
A
#
# COMPACT_ATOMS: atom_id res chain seq x y z
N MET A 1 -12.36 -14.61 -20.93
CA MET A 1 -12.47 -14.85 -19.46
C MET A 1 -11.12 -14.64 -18.78
N LEU A 2 -10.07 -15.34 -19.21
CA LEU A 2 -8.69 -15.18 -18.70
C LEU A 2 -8.17 -13.75 -18.80
N GLU A 3 -8.47 -13.08 -19.91
CA GLU A 3 -8.06 -11.69 -20.13
C GLU A 3 -8.65 -10.75 -19.09
N ARG A 4 -9.96 -10.89 -18.81
CA ARG A 4 -10.66 -10.10 -17.78
C ARG A 4 -10.11 -10.40 -16.38
N LEU A 5 -9.75 -11.66 -16.10
CA LEU A 5 -9.16 -12.08 -14.83
C LEU A 5 -7.75 -11.48 -14.65
N ALA A 6 -6.90 -11.55 -15.68
CA ALA A 6 -5.56 -11.00 -15.67
C ALA A 6 -5.57 -9.48 -15.56
N ALA A 7 -6.41 -8.80 -16.35
CA ALA A 7 -6.62 -7.36 -16.25
C ALA A 7 -7.11 -6.96 -14.86
N TRP A 8 -8.04 -7.72 -14.27
CA TRP A 8 -8.49 -7.49 -12.90
C TRP A 8 -7.35 -7.63 -11.89
N VAL A 9 -6.56 -8.72 -11.92
CA VAL A 9 -5.41 -8.91 -11.00
C VAL A 9 -4.44 -7.74 -11.11
N LEU A 10 -4.08 -7.35 -12.33
CA LEU A 10 -3.15 -6.24 -12.54
C LEU A 10 -3.75 -4.90 -12.07
N ASN A 11 -5.00 -4.60 -12.40
CA ASN A 11 -5.66 -3.39 -11.93
C ASN A 11 -5.81 -3.33 -10.42
N THR A 12 -6.21 -4.43 -9.77
CA THR A 12 -6.42 -4.50 -8.33
C THR A 12 -5.12 -4.35 -7.54
N TYR A 13 -4.02 -4.94 -8.00
CA TYR A 13 -2.76 -4.93 -7.22
C TYR A 13 -1.75 -3.88 -7.68
N LEU A 14 -1.83 -3.40 -8.92
CA LEU A 14 -0.87 -2.45 -9.48
C LEU A 14 -1.50 -1.11 -9.86
N GLY A 15 -2.79 -1.06 -10.21
CA GLY A 15 -3.44 0.13 -10.77
C GLY A 15 -3.43 1.35 -9.83
N GLU A 16 -3.31 1.14 -8.53
CA GLU A 16 -3.17 2.24 -7.55
C GLU A 16 -1.74 2.79 -7.45
N TYR A 17 -0.74 2.07 -7.97
CA TYR A 17 0.68 2.39 -7.83
C TYR A 17 1.32 2.86 -9.12
N VAL A 18 0.87 2.38 -10.29
CA VAL A 18 1.45 2.73 -11.60
C VAL A 18 0.53 3.64 -12.42
N GLU A 19 1.12 4.55 -13.19
CA GLU A 19 0.40 5.39 -14.14
C GLU A 19 0.15 4.65 -15.44
N ASN A 20 -0.96 4.99 -16.12
CA ASN A 20 -1.24 4.56 -17.50
C ASN A 20 -1.15 3.04 -17.73
N LEU A 21 -1.68 2.23 -16.81
CA LEU A 21 -1.82 0.79 -17.02
C LEU A 21 -2.82 0.54 -18.16
N ASN A 22 -2.34 0.50 -19.40
CA ASN A 22 -3.18 0.28 -20.56
C ASN A 22 -3.55 -1.21 -20.64
N THR A 23 -4.76 -1.53 -20.17
CA THR A 23 -5.28 -2.90 -20.16
C THR A 23 -5.47 -3.48 -21.56
N ASP A 24 -5.53 -2.65 -22.60
CA ASP A 24 -5.78 -3.11 -23.97
C ASP A 24 -4.52 -3.72 -24.61
N GLN A 25 -3.33 -3.35 -24.12
CA GLN A 25 -2.07 -4.00 -24.50
C GLN A 25 -1.92 -5.40 -23.89
N LEU A 26 -2.70 -5.73 -22.85
CA LEU A 26 -2.66 -7.05 -22.19
C LEU A 26 -3.15 -8.15 -23.13
N SER A 27 -4.13 -7.85 -23.99
CA SER A 27 -4.82 -8.81 -24.87
C SER A 27 -3.88 -9.55 -25.82
N ILE A 28 -2.76 -8.92 -26.23
CA ILE A 28 -1.80 -9.48 -27.18
C ILE A 28 -0.91 -10.55 -26.50
N GLY A 29 -0.55 -10.38 -25.23
CA GLY A 29 0.28 -11.33 -24.47
C GLY A 29 -0.49 -12.54 -23.91
N LEU A 30 -1.80 -12.42 -23.76
CA LEU A 30 -2.64 -13.47 -23.17
C LEU A 30 -2.78 -14.71 -24.07
N LEU A 31 -2.62 -14.55 -25.40
CA LEU A 31 -2.58 -15.66 -26.36
C LEU A 31 -1.37 -16.57 -26.18
N SER A 32 -0.25 -16.05 -25.66
CA SER A 32 0.97 -16.82 -25.36
C SER A 32 1.07 -17.27 -23.90
N GLY A 33 0.10 -16.89 -23.06
CA GLY A 33 0.08 -17.22 -21.62
C GLY A 33 1.01 -16.34 -20.76
N ALA A 34 1.58 -15.27 -21.32
CA ALA A 34 2.44 -14.36 -20.56
C ALA A 34 2.16 -12.89 -20.94
N VAL A 35 1.93 -12.08 -19.92
CA VAL A 35 1.81 -10.62 -20.05
C VAL A 35 3.09 -9.99 -19.54
N GLU A 36 3.65 -9.06 -20.31
CA GLU A 36 4.82 -8.27 -19.92
C GLU A 36 4.53 -6.78 -20.11
N LEU A 37 4.88 -6.01 -19.09
CA LEU A 37 4.80 -4.55 -19.07
C LEU A 37 6.18 -4.03 -18.67
N GLU A 38 6.67 -3.00 -19.33
CA GLU A 38 8.00 -2.46 -19.11
C GLU A 38 7.96 -0.95 -18.89
N ASN A 39 8.91 -0.44 -18.12
CA ASN A 39 9.13 0.98 -17.82
C ASN A 39 7.85 1.70 -17.35
N LEU A 40 7.19 1.14 -16.35
CA LEU A 40 5.95 1.69 -15.79
C LEU A 40 6.27 2.79 -14.77
N PRO A 41 5.88 4.05 -15.01
CA PRO A 41 6.09 5.11 -14.05
C PRO A 41 5.21 4.93 -12.81
N LEU A 42 5.75 5.23 -11.63
CA LEU A 42 5.02 5.20 -10.37
C LEU A 42 4.23 6.48 -10.18
N ARG A 43 3.01 6.34 -9.67
CA ARG A 43 2.13 7.47 -9.36
C ARG A 43 2.69 8.32 -8.23
N LYS A 44 2.49 9.63 -8.32
CA LYS A 44 2.84 10.58 -7.23
C LYS A 44 2.19 10.23 -5.89
N ASP A 45 0.97 9.68 -5.93
CA ASP A 45 0.19 9.28 -4.77
C ASP A 45 0.35 7.80 -4.38
N ALA A 46 1.31 7.06 -4.96
CA ALA A 46 1.51 5.62 -4.70
C ALA A 46 1.79 5.28 -3.23
N LEU A 47 2.28 6.24 -2.42
CA LEU A 47 2.57 6.06 -0.99
C LEU A 47 1.44 6.56 -0.07
N LYS A 48 0.28 6.95 -0.60
CA LYS A 48 -0.82 7.56 0.18
C LYS A 48 -1.36 6.64 1.28
N GLU A 49 -1.33 5.32 1.07
CA GLU A 49 -1.85 4.35 2.04
C GLU A 49 -1.04 4.27 3.33
N LEU A 50 0.21 4.73 3.30
CA LEU A 50 1.06 4.78 4.50
C LEU A 50 0.60 5.88 5.49
N ASP A 51 -0.29 6.78 5.07
CA ASP A 51 -0.74 7.96 5.85
C ASP A 51 0.43 8.82 6.35
N LEU A 52 1.52 8.83 5.58
CA LEU A 52 2.72 9.63 5.84
C LEU A 52 2.70 10.91 4.98
N PRO A 53 3.33 12.01 5.43
CA PRO A 53 3.40 13.27 4.69
C PRO A 53 4.47 13.24 3.58
N VAL A 54 4.43 12.19 2.77
CA VAL A 54 5.42 11.91 1.71
C VAL A 54 4.73 11.76 0.36
N GLU A 55 5.45 12.05 -0.70
CA GLU A 55 5.01 11.83 -2.08
C GLU A 55 6.13 11.25 -2.91
N VAL A 56 5.78 10.57 -4.00
CA VAL A 56 6.77 10.07 -4.96
C VAL A 56 7.24 11.24 -5.81
N LYS A 57 8.55 11.50 -5.78
CA LYS A 57 9.23 12.53 -6.60
C LYS A 57 9.64 11.96 -7.95
N ALA A 58 10.24 10.77 -7.93
CA ALA A 58 10.60 10.01 -9.11
C ALA A 58 10.51 8.52 -8.81
N GLY A 59 10.21 7.69 -9.80
CA GLY A 59 10.18 6.26 -9.60
C GLY A 59 9.51 5.51 -10.75
N PHE A 60 9.91 4.27 -10.93
CA PHE A 60 9.40 3.41 -11.97
C PHE A 60 9.56 1.94 -11.60
N ILE A 61 8.84 1.09 -12.33
CA ILE A 61 9.02 -0.35 -12.35
C ILE A 61 9.57 -0.72 -13.71
N GLY A 62 10.79 -1.27 -13.74
CA GLY A 62 11.45 -1.60 -15.01
C GLY A 62 10.71 -2.69 -15.78
N LYS A 63 10.28 -3.76 -15.11
CA LYS A 63 9.52 -4.84 -15.75
C LYS A 63 8.55 -5.51 -14.81
N ILE A 64 7.34 -5.77 -15.29
CA ILE A 64 6.33 -6.63 -14.65
C ILE A 64 5.99 -7.75 -15.62
N ARG A 65 6.07 -9.00 -15.15
CA ARG A 65 5.71 -10.19 -15.91
C ARG A 65 4.68 -11.00 -15.15
N LEU A 66 3.53 -11.24 -15.77
CA LEU A 66 2.49 -12.13 -15.28
C LEU A 66 2.46 -13.38 -16.15
N GLN A 67 2.84 -14.53 -15.58
CA GLN A 67 2.78 -15.83 -16.24
C GLN A 67 1.52 -16.57 -15.80
N ILE A 68 0.74 -16.99 -16.79
CA ILE A 68 -0.54 -17.65 -16.60
C ILE A 68 -0.44 -19.08 -17.17
N PRO A 69 -0.63 -20.12 -16.35
CA PRO A 69 -0.63 -21.49 -16.83
C PRO A 69 -1.94 -21.81 -17.57
N VAL A 70 -2.04 -21.39 -18.84
CA VAL A 70 -3.27 -21.47 -19.64
C VAL A 70 -3.81 -22.90 -19.75
N THR A 71 -2.92 -23.90 -19.83
CA THR A 71 -3.26 -25.33 -19.89
C THR A 71 -3.66 -25.93 -18.55
N HIS A 72 -3.22 -25.34 -17.43
CA HIS A 72 -3.30 -25.93 -16.09
C HIS A 72 -3.75 -24.92 -15.00
N LEU A 73 -4.71 -24.07 -15.32
CA LEU A 73 -5.18 -22.94 -14.49
C LEU A 73 -5.57 -23.28 -13.04
N LYS A 74 -6.01 -24.52 -12.78
CA LYS A 74 -6.45 -24.96 -11.44
C LYS A 74 -5.33 -25.62 -10.63
N THR A 75 -4.29 -26.10 -11.29
CA THR A 75 -3.27 -26.99 -10.70
C THR A 75 -1.90 -26.34 -10.66
N GLU A 76 -1.60 -25.43 -11.57
CA GLU A 76 -0.34 -24.71 -11.63
C GLU A 76 -0.48 -23.28 -11.09
N PRO A 77 0.57 -22.75 -10.45
CA PRO A 77 0.57 -21.42 -9.87
C PRO A 77 0.69 -20.33 -10.94
N TRP A 78 0.01 -19.20 -10.72
CA TRP A 78 0.28 -17.97 -11.46
C TRP A 78 1.54 -17.33 -10.89
N VAL A 79 2.43 -16.81 -11.73
CA VAL A 79 3.68 -16.18 -11.29
C VAL A 79 3.69 -14.71 -11.67
N ILE A 80 3.73 -13.83 -10.68
CA ILE A 80 3.98 -12.40 -10.85
C ILE A 80 5.44 -12.14 -10.53
N SER A 81 6.16 -11.60 -11.53
CA SER A 81 7.54 -11.15 -11.38
C SER A 81 7.62 -9.64 -11.57
N ILE A 82 8.26 -8.94 -10.64
CA ILE A 82 8.53 -7.51 -10.70
C ILE A 82 10.05 -7.32 -10.63
N GLU A 83 10.62 -6.57 -11.55
CA GLU A 83 12.07 -6.33 -11.61
C GLU A 83 12.34 -4.83 -11.71
N ASN A 84 13.37 -4.36 -10.99
CA ASN A 84 13.79 -2.97 -10.94
C ASN A 84 12.68 -2.05 -10.40
N LEU A 85 12.29 -2.25 -9.14
CA LEU A 85 11.35 -1.38 -8.43
C LEU A 85 12.13 -0.24 -7.75
N TYR A 86 12.12 0.93 -8.38
CA TYR A 86 12.89 2.08 -7.92
C TYR A 86 11.98 3.24 -7.60
N LEU A 87 12.12 3.80 -6.40
CA LEU A 87 11.28 4.89 -5.92
C LEU A 87 12.11 5.87 -5.10
N VAL A 88 11.97 7.16 -5.42
CA VAL A 88 12.46 8.30 -4.64
C VAL A 88 11.25 9.05 -4.10
N ALA A 89 11.05 8.94 -2.80
CA ALA A 89 10.08 9.71 -2.04
C ALA A 89 10.73 10.99 -1.51
N GLY A 90 9.89 11.99 -1.22
CA GLY A 90 10.31 13.16 -0.45
C GLY A 90 9.14 13.78 0.30
N PRO A 91 9.36 14.85 1.07
CA PRO A 91 8.29 15.52 1.79
C PRO A 91 7.23 16.05 0.81
N ALA A 92 5.97 15.83 1.16
CA ALA A 92 4.85 16.41 0.44
C ALA A 92 4.75 17.91 0.80
N LEU A 93 5.30 18.77 -0.07
CA LEU A 93 5.29 20.22 0.09
C LEU A 93 3.88 20.78 -0.17
N ARG A 94 2.97 20.61 0.78
CA ARG A 94 1.58 21.06 0.67
C ARG A 94 1.37 22.36 1.43
N THR A 95 1.55 23.47 0.73
CA THR A 95 1.41 24.83 1.27
C THR A 95 -0.04 25.32 1.27
N LYS A 96 -0.90 24.78 0.39
CA LYS A 96 -2.31 25.17 0.25
C LYS A 96 -3.23 24.05 0.71
N TYR A 97 -4.24 24.40 1.49
CA TYR A 97 -5.36 23.51 1.77
C TYR A 97 -6.19 23.36 0.49
N ASP A 98 -6.43 22.12 0.07
CA ASP A 98 -7.40 21.80 -0.96
C ASP A 98 -8.63 21.20 -0.26
N GLU A 99 -9.84 21.64 -0.62
CA GLU A 99 -11.08 21.01 -0.11
C GLU A 99 -11.12 19.52 -0.46
N LYS A 100 -10.44 19.12 -1.56
CA LYS A 100 -10.18 17.73 -1.91
C LYS A 100 -9.30 16.98 -0.90
N GLU A 101 -8.73 17.62 0.14
CA GLU A 101 -8.08 16.91 1.25
C GLU A 101 -9.09 16.29 2.23
N GLU A 102 -10.35 16.76 2.28
CA GLU A 102 -11.43 16.11 3.03
C GLU A 102 -12.05 14.93 2.26
N ALA A 103 -12.01 14.94 0.93
CA ALA A 103 -12.44 13.84 0.07
C ALA A 103 -11.78 12.49 0.42
N PRO A 104 -10.44 12.35 0.54
CA PRO A 104 -9.83 11.07 0.89
C PRO A 104 -10.16 10.61 2.32
N GLU A 105 -10.45 11.52 3.26
CA GLU A 105 -10.98 11.08 4.56
C GLU A 105 -12.41 10.53 4.46
N GLN A 106 -13.24 11.09 3.57
CA GLN A 106 -14.57 10.58 3.28
C GLN A 106 -14.51 9.27 2.50
N ASP A 107 -13.68 9.19 1.45
CA ASP A 107 -13.44 7.98 0.66
C ASP A 107 -12.92 6.86 1.56
N ARG A 108 -12.00 7.14 2.49
CA ARG A 108 -11.54 6.15 3.47
C ARG A 108 -12.67 5.63 4.34
N LYS A 109 -13.56 6.51 4.82
CA LYS A 109 -14.73 6.09 5.59
C LYS A 109 -15.69 5.28 4.74
N GLN A 110 -15.89 5.67 3.48
CA GLN A 110 -16.72 4.95 2.53
C GLN A 110 -16.16 3.56 2.23
N GLN A 111 -14.86 3.45 1.91
CA GLN A 111 -14.17 2.17 1.73
C GLN A 111 -14.27 1.27 2.97
N GLN A 112 -14.18 1.84 4.17
CA GLN A 112 -14.40 1.09 5.41
C GLN A 112 -15.84 0.61 5.55
N LEU A 113 -16.84 1.43 5.20
CA LEU A 113 -18.25 1.04 5.17
C LEU A 113 -18.49 -0.06 4.14
N ASP A 114 -17.98 0.10 2.91
CA ASP A 114 -18.09 -0.87 1.83
C ASP A 114 -17.45 -2.21 2.21
N ALA A 115 -16.29 -2.19 2.87
CA ALA A 115 -15.63 -3.40 3.37
C ALA A 115 -16.47 -4.12 4.43
N ILE A 116 -17.09 -3.37 5.36
CA ILE A 116 -18.00 -3.92 6.37
C ILE A 116 -19.26 -4.49 5.72
N GLU A 117 -19.84 -3.79 4.74
CA GLU A 117 -21.02 -4.22 3.99
C GLU A 117 -20.72 -5.49 3.18
N ALA A 118 -19.59 -5.54 2.49
CA ALA A 118 -19.14 -6.74 1.77
C ALA A 118 -18.94 -7.94 2.70
N GLN A 119 -18.39 -7.73 3.91
CA GLN A 119 -18.31 -8.79 4.92
C GLN A 119 -19.69 -9.25 5.40
N TRP A 120 -20.65 -8.33 5.56
CA TRP A 120 -22.01 -8.66 5.95
C TRP A 120 -22.76 -9.44 4.85
N LYS A 121 -22.69 -8.98 3.59
CA LYS A 121 -23.24 -9.68 2.42
C LYS A 121 -22.70 -11.10 2.31
N ARG A 122 -21.37 -11.28 2.40
CA ARG A 122 -20.74 -12.61 2.40
C ARG A 122 -21.25 -13.53 3.52
N LYS A 123 -21.56 -13.00 4.71
CA LYS A 123 -22.14 -13.78 5.82
C LYS A 123 -23.60 -14.15 5.58
N MET A 124 -24.39 -13.26 4.99
CA MET A 124 -25.80 -13.53 4.66
C MET A 124 -25.96 -14.48 3.46
N GLU A 125 -25.17 -14.30 2.41
CA GLU A 125 -25.15 -15.18 1.22
C GLU A 125 -24.70 -16.60 1.57
N ALA A 126 -23.77 -16.76 2.52
CA ALA A 126 -23.41 -18.07 3.06
C ALA A 126 -24.55 -18.77 3.83
N SER A 127 -25.66 -18.06 4.12
CA SER A 127 -26.79 -18.54 4.91
C SER A 127 -28.10 -18.73 4.10
N GLY A 128 -28.12 -18.41 2.80
CA GLY A 128 -29.32 -18.48 1.95
C GLY A 128 -29.11 -19.28 0.66
N PRO A 129 -30.10 -20.04 0.16
CA PRO A 129 -30.04 -20.64 -1.16
C PRO A 129 -30.55 -19.63 -2.19
N ASN A 130 -29.69 -19.10 -3.06
CA ASN A 130 -30.15 -18.43 -4.28
C ASN A 130 -29.16 -18.58 -5.45
N GLU A 131 -29.72 -18.85 -6.62
CA GLU A 131 -29.07 -19.40 -7.83
C GLU A 131 -28.57 -18.35 -8.84
N ASP A 132 -28.73 -17.04 -8.58
CA ASP A 132 -28.46 -15.99 -9.60
C ASP A 132 -27.06 -15.36 -9.51
N THR A 133 -26.02 -16.18 -9.36
CA THR A 133 -24.63 -15.69 -9.41
C THR A 133 -23.71 -16.59 -10.24
N SER A 134 -24.23 -17.22 -11.30
CA SER A 134 -23.49 -18.24 -12.06
C SER A 134 -22.06 -17.84 -12.44
N TRP A 135 -21.80 -16.65 -12.98
CA TRP A 135 -20.41 -16.29 -13.31
C TRP A 135 -19.54 -15.89 -12.10
N TYR A 136 -20.10 -15.24 -11.07
CA TYR A 136 -19.37 -14.92 -9.83
C TYR A 136 -19.12 -16.18 -8.97
N ALA A 137 -20.04 -17.13 -8.91
CA ALA A 137 -19.89 -18.41 -8.20
C ALA A 137 -18.87 -19.32 -8.89
N TYR A 138 -18.87 -19.39 -10.23
CA TYR A 138 -17.83 -20.12 -10.98
C TYR A 138 -16.47 -19.40 -10.95
N SER A 139 -16.46 -18.07 -11.01
CA SER A 139 -15.20 -17.30 -10.98
C SER A 139 -14.61 -17.21 -9.58
N THR A 140 -15.40 -17.12 -8.50
CA THR A 140 -14.90 -17.10 -7.10
C THR A 140 -14.02 -18.30 -6.79
N ASN A 141 -14.39 -19.52 -7.20
CA ASN A 141 -13.53 -20.68 -7.00
C ASN A 141 -12.20 -20.56 -7.78
N ILE A 142 -12.24 -20.06 -9.02
CA ILE A 142 -11.01 -19.82 -9.80
C ILE A 142 -10.19 -18.68 -9.17
N PHE A 143 -10.82 -17.59 -8.73
CA PHE A 143 -10.20 -16.46 -8.05
C PHE A 143 -9.50 -16.90 -6.76
N TYR A 144 -10.18 -17.65 -5.89
CA TYR A 144 -9.59 -18.17 -4.66
C TYR A 144 -8.41 -19.09 -4.97
N ASN A 145 -8.53 -19.98 -5.96
CA ASN A 145 -7.44 -20.87 -6.34
C ASN A 145 -6.24 -20.11 -6.91
N VAL A 146 -6.47 -19.06 -7.73
CA VAL A 146 -5.42 -18.19 -8.26
C VAL A 146 -4.74 -17.43 -7.12
N LEU A 147 -5.51 -16.80 -6.23
CA LEU A 147 -4.97 -16.03 -5.10
C LEU A 147 -4.17 -16.93 -4.13
N GLU A 148 -4.66 -18.14 -3.87
CA GLU A 148 -3.99 -19.07 -2.98
C GLU A 148 -2.68 -19.60 -3.56
N ASN A 149 -2.64 -19.87 -4.87
CA ASN A 149 -1.48 -20.41 -5.56
C ASN A 149 -0.60 -19.35 -6.22
N LEU A 150 -0.90 -18.06 -6.06
CA LEU A 150 -0.11 -16.97 -6.58
C LEU A 150 1.31 -17.02 -6.01
N GLN A 151 2.29 -17.01 -6.91
CA GLN A 151 3.70 -16.85 -6.61
C GLN A 151 4.13 -15.44 -6.94
N LEU A 152 4.87 -14.83 -6.03
CA LEU A 152 5.40 -13.49 -6.18
C LEU A 152 6.92 -13.55 -6.19
N LYS A 153 7.55 -12.85 -7.12
CA LYS A 153 8.99 -12.65 -7.19
C LYS A 153 9.23 -11.18 -7.46
N ILE A 154 9.92 -10.49 -6.56
CA ILE A 154 10.32 -9.09 -6.74
C ILE A 154 11.84 -9.06 -6.65
N LYS A 155 12.50 -8.43 -7.63
CA LYS A 155 13.95 -8.28 -7.68
C LYS A 155 14.31 -6.82 -7.81
N ASP A 156 15.45 -6.48 -7.23
CA ASP A 156 16.10 -5.18 -7.34
C ASP A 156 15.15 -4.05 -6.92
N VAL A 157 14.84 -4.03 -5.61
CA VAL A 157 14.03 -2.98 -4.98
C VAL A 157 14.96 -1.95 -4.33
N HIS A 158 14.74 -0.68 -4.63
CA HIS A 158 15.36 0.43 -3.91
C HIS A 158 14.30 1.51 -3.67
N ILE A 159 13.92 1.67 -2.42
CA ILE A 159 13.03 2.75 -1.96
C ILE A 159 13.88 3.74 -1.19
N ARG A 160 13.99 4.96 -1.69
CA ARG A 160 14.81 6.04 -1.14
C ARG A 160 13.92 7.21 -0.77
N TYR A 161 14.13 7.80 0.38
CA TYR A 161 13.50 9.03 0.85
C TYR A 161 14.55 10.13 0.91
N GLU A 162 14.30 11.25 0.25
CA GLU A 162 15.18 12.42 0.23
C GLU A 162 14.50 13.63 0.86
N ASP A 163 15.24 14.31 1.75
CA ASP A 163 14.74 15.52 2.41
C ASP A 163 15.86 16.53 2.68
N SER A 164 15.71 17.72 2.10
CA SER A 164 16.60 18.86 2.28
C SER A 164 16.00 19.94 3.20
N THR A 165 14.80 19.72 3.71
CA THR A 165 14.04 20.71 4.49
C THR A 165 14.21 20.55 6.00
N ILE A 166 14.58 19.36 6.47
CA ILE A 166 14.66 19.01 7.90
C ILE A 166 15.90 19.63 8.55
N LEU A 167 17.04 19.56 7.89
CA LEU A 167 18.33 20.04 8.40
C LEU A 167 18.88 21.10 7.43
N PRO A 168 18.95 22.38 7.83
CA PRO A 168 19.52 23.42 6.98
C PRO A 168 20.96 23.08 6.56
N GLY A 169 21.21 23.04 5.25
CA GLY A 169 22.53 22.78 4.69
C GLY A 169 22.94 21.31 4.59
N MET A 170 22.05 20.36 4.93
CA MET A 170 22.32 18.93 4.78
C MET A 170 21.16 18.23 4.07
N ASN A 171 21.47 17.51 3.00
CA ASN A 171 20.51 16.65 2.32
C ASN A 171 20.55 15.26 2.98
N LEU A 172 19.40 14.86 3.52
CA LEU A 172 19.23 13.58 4.17
C LEU A 172 18.69 12.58 3.16
N ALA A 173 19.29 11.39 3.14
CA ALA A 173 18.72 10.28 2.40
C ALA A 173 18.62 9.01 3.24
N PHE A 174 17.41 8.49 3.34
CA PHE A 174 17.12 7.21 3.98
C PHE A 174 16.70 6.22 2.90
N GLY A 175 17.16 4.98 2.95
CA GLY A 175 16.73 4.00 1.96
C GLY A 175 16.65 2.57 2.44
N ILE A 176 15.81 1.82 1.74
CA ILE A 176 15.61 0.39 1.90
C ILE A 176 15.97 -0.26 0.57
N THR A 177 16.87 -1.24 0.61
CA THR A 177 17.28 -2.02 -0.56
C THR A 177 16.94 -3.49 -0.35
N ILE A 178 16.40 -4.14 -1.38
CA ILE A 178 16.12 -5.58 -1.36
C ILE A 178 16.58 -6.16 -2.70
N LYS A 179 17.54 -7.08 -2.67
CA LYS A 179 17.99 -7.76 -3.89
C LYS A 179 16.90 -8.67 -4.44
N SER A 180 16.30 -9.49 -3.58
CA SER A 180 15.17 -10.31 -3.99
C SER A 180 14.23 -10.61 -2.83
N ILE A 181 12.93 -10.62 -3.12
CA ILE A 181 11.90 -11.20 -2.26
C ILE A 181 11.07 -12.15 -3.10
N SER A 182 10.85 -13.36 -2.61
CA SER A 182 10.01 -14.34 -3.27
C SER A 182 9.07 -15.00 -2.28
N ALA A 183 7.86 -15.31 -2.74
CA ALA A 183 6.87 -16.08 -2.01
C ALA A 183 6.32 -17.16 -2.94
N VAL A 184 6.69 -18.41 -2.69
CA VAL A 184 6.35 -19.55 -3.55
C VAL A 184 5.57 -20.61 -2.79
N SER A 185 4.60 -21.24 -3.44
CA SER A 185 3.89 -22.40 -2.88
C SER A 185 4.77 -23.65 -2.95
N THR A 186 4.83 -24.41 -1.86
CA THR A 186 5.71 -25.58 -1.72
C THR A 186 4.95 -26.84 -1.30
N ASP A 187 5.67 -27.95 -1.22
CA ASP A 187 5.23 -29.15 -0.49
C ASP A 187 5.49 -29.02 1.03
N GLU A 188 5.24 -30.11 1.77
CA GLU A 188 5.47 -30.19 3.22
C GLU A 188 6.96 -30.12 3.60
N ASN A 189 7.86 -30.46 2.67
CA ASN A 189 9.31 -30.37 2.84
C ASN A 189 9.87 -29.01 2.39
N TYR A 190 9.00 -28.05 2.07
CA TYR A 190 9.36 -26.72 1.56
C TYR A 190 10.17 -26.74 0.26
N SER A 191 10.00 -27.78 -0.55
CA SER A 191 10.52 -27.83 -1.91
C SER A 191 9.52 -27.19 -2.88
N PRO A 192 9.97 -26.39 -3.86
CA PRO A 192 9.08 -25.84 -4.88
C PRO A 192 8.35 -26.98 -5.60
N ARG A 193 7.02 -26.90 -5.66
CA ARG A 193 6.23 -27.90 -6.37
C ARG A 193 6.60 -27.90 -7.85
N GLN A 194 7.27 -28.95 -8.31
CA GLN A 194 7.32 -29.26 -9.73
C GLN A 194 5.94 -29.77 -10.14
N THR A 195 5.45 -29.24 -11.26
CA THR A 195 4.22 -29.59 -11.98
C THR A 195 3.58 -30.94 -11.61
N GLY A 196 2.31 -30.90 -11.19
CA GLY A 196 1.42 -32.06 -11.17
C GLY A 196 1.04 -32.64 -9.80
N GLY A 197 -0.24 -32.51 -9.46
CA GLY A 197 -0.99 -33.65 -8.94
C GLY A 197 -1.04 -33.96 -7.44
N GLU A 198 -0.08 -33.55 -6.61
CA GLU A 198 -0.18 -33.89 -5.18
C GLU A 198 -1.04 -32.91 -4.40
N LYS A 199 -2.31 -33.30 -4.21
CA LYS A 199 -3.19 -32.71 -3.19
C LYS A 199 -2.45 -32.77 -1.87
N ALA A 200 -2.17 -31.61 -1.28
CA ALA A 200 -1.48 -31.54 -0.01
C ALA A 200 -2.18 -32.43 1.02
N THR A 201 -1.39 -33.27 1.68
CA THR A 201 -1.81 -34.17 2.74
C THR A 201 -2.63 -33.41 3.79
N GLY A 202 -3.89 -33.83 4.00
CA GLY A 202 -4.76 -33.29 5.05
C GLY A 202 -5.25 -31.84 4.87
N GLY A 203 -5.18 -31.25 3.66
CA GLY A 203 -5.66 -29.88 3.43
C GLY A 203 -4.74 -28.78 3.99
N MET A 204 -3.50 -29.13 4.33
CA MET A 204 -2.45 -28.18 4.71
C MET A 204 -1.88 -27.49 3.47
N LYS A 205 -1.44 -26.24 3.61
CA LYS A 205 -0.84 -25.45 2.53
C LYS A 205 0.48 -24.89 3.00
N PHE A 206 1.48 -24.90 2.14
CA PHE A 206 2.84 -24.48 2.49
C PHE A 206 3.28 -23.36 1.55
N LYS A 207 3.86 -22.30 2.11
CA LYS A 207 4.53 -21.24 1.36
C LYS A 207 5.93 -21.02 1.92
N LEU A 208 6.89 -20.87 1.02
CA LEU A 208 8.24 -20.48 1.34
C LEU A 208 8.45 -19.03 0.91
N VAL A 209 8.81 -18.19 1.87
CA VAL A 209 9.16 -16.80 1.64
C VAL A 209 10.66 -16.66 1.82
N ARG A 210 11.35 -16.10 0.82
CA ARG A 210 12.79 -15.80 0.90
C ARG A 210 13.01 -14.32 0.68
N LEU A 211 13.85 -13.75 1.51
CA LEU A 211 14.31 -12.38 1.46
C LEU A 211 15.83 -12.40 1.35
N GLU A 212 16.38 -11.80 0.31
CA GLU A 212 17.81 -11.76 0.04
C GLU A 212 18.32 -10.31 0.06
N ASN A 213 19.42 -10.10 0.78
CA ASN A 213 20.11 -8.81 0.92
C ASN A 213 19.16 -7.64 1.20
N PHE A 214 18.31 -7.80 2.21
CA PHE A 214 17.56 -6.69 2.77
C PHE A 214 18.52 -5.79 3.56
N ALA A 215 18.56 -4.50 3.24
CA ALA A 215 19.37 -3.54 3.97
C ALA A 215 18.61 -2.24 4.18
N ILE A 216 19.00 -1.52 5.22
CA ILE A 216 18.49 -0.18 5.53
C ILE A 216 19.69 0.72 5.73
N TYR A 217 19.72 1.85 5.05
CA TYR A 217 20.77 2.84 5.19
C TYR A 217 20.23 4.23 5.49
N TRP A 218 21.11 5.06 6.02
CA TRP A 218 20.87 6.45 6.30
C TRP A 218 22.11 7.26 6.00
N ASP A 219 22.09 7.96 4.86
CA ASP A 219 23.18 8.80 4.41
C ASP A 219 22.96 10.24 4.89
N ALA A 220 23.91 10.72 5.69
CA ALA A 220 24.09 12.14 5.93
C ALA A 220 24.83 12.75 4.73
N ASP A 221 24.29 13.83 4.19
CA ASP A 221 24.85 14.61 3.06
C ASP A 221 24.92 13.83 1.73
N SER A 222 23.75 13.52 1.18
CA SER A 222 23.64 12.87 -0.12
C SER A 222 23.10 13.82 -1.19
N ALA A 223 23.69 13.79 -2.39
CA ALA A 223 23.16 14.51 -3.54
C ALA A 223 21.77 13.95 -3.90
N PRO A 224 20.77 14.83 -4.16
CA PRO A 224 19.45 14.39 -4.55
C PRO A 224 19.51 13.72 -5.92
N VAL A 225 18.75 12.64 -6.09
CA VAL A 225 18.61 11.93 -7.37
C VAL A 225 17.20 12.07 -7.96
N SER A 226 16.31 12.81 -7.28
CA SER A 226 14.91 13.00 -7.70
C SER A 226 14.74 13.61 -9.09
N ASP A 227 15.72 14.38 -9.56
CA ASP A 227 15.64 15.14 -10.82
C ASP A 227 16.35 14.45 -11.99
N PHE A 228 16.87 13.23 -11.76
CA PHE A 228 17.54 12.46 -12.80
C PHE A 228 16.53 11.94 -13.83
N ASP A 229 17.01 11.72 -15.06
CA ASP A 229 16.23 10.97 -16.04
C ASP A 229 16.10 9.49 -15.62
N LEU A 230 15.28 8.72 -16.33
CA LEU A 230 15.01 7.32 -15.96
C LEU A 230 16.28 6.45 -15.99
N THR A 231 17.23 6.71 -16.88
CA THR A 231 18.44 5.90 -17.05
C THR A 231 19.44 6.23 -15.96
N ASP A 232 19.70 7.51 -15.72
CA ASP A 232 20.58 7.98 -14.65
C ASP A 232 20.02 7.63 -13.27
N LEU A 233 18.70 7.72 -13.08
CA LEU A 233 18.02 7.31 -11.85
C LEU A 233 18.20 5.81 -11.60
N ARG A 234 18.05 4.99 -12.66
CA ARG A 234 18.27 3.54 -12.58
C ARG A 234 19.70 3.25 -12.14
N ASP A 235 20.68 3.85 -12.80
CA ASP A 235 22.09 3.59 -12.52
C ASP A 235 22.48 4.06 -11.12
N ALA A 236 21.95 5.20 -10.67
CA ALA A 236 22.14 5.70 -9.32
C ALA A 236 21.56 4.75 -8.26
N LEU A 237 20.32 4.27 -8.45
CA LEU A 237 19.64 3.39 -7.48
C LEU A 237 20.08 1.92 -7.58
N MET A 238 20.64 1.48 -8.70
CA MET A 238 21.31 0.17 -8.81
C MET A 238 22.65 0.16 -8.08
N SER A 239 23.31 1.30 -7.94
CA SER A 239 24.59 1.36 -7.26
C SER A 239 24.44 1.16 -5.75
N GLU A 240 25.30 0.34 -5.14
CA GLU A 240 25.39 0.20 -3.67
C GLU A 240 26.13 1.38 -3.01
N LYS A 241 26.20 2.51 -3.72
CA LYS A 241 26.99 3.68 -3.34
C LYS A 241 26.12 4.93 -3.41
N CYS A 242 26.40 5.88 -2.54
CA CYS A 242 25.79 7.20 -2.62
C CYS A 242 26.79 8.23 -3.14
N ARG A 243 26.26 9.20 -3.87
CA ARG A 243 26.97 10.41 -4.26
C ARG A 243 26.71 11.48 -3.19
N THR A 244 27.77 12.09 -2.70
CA THR A 244 27.71 13.23 -1.78
C THR A 244 27.45 14.53 -2.55
N THR A 245 27.10 15.61 -1.86
CA THR A 245 26.91 16.93 -2.49
C THR A 245 28.19 17.48 -3.12
N GLU A 246 29.36 17.07 -2.63
CA GLU A 246 30.68 17.35 -3.22
C GLU A 246 31.05 16.42 -4.38
N ASN A 247 30.10 15.64 -4.89
CA ASN A 247 30.27 14.70 -6.00
C ASN A 247 31.28 13.55 -5.72
N GLN A 248 31.58 13.29 -4.44
CA GLN A 248 32.36 12.12 -4.03
C GLN A 248 31.46 10.90 -3.92
N ILE A 249 31.97 9.73 -4.35
CA ILE A 249 31.25 8.46 -4.27
C ILE A 249 31.69 7.73 -3.01
N LYS A 250 30.77 7.46 -2.09
CA LYS A 250 31.00 6.65 -0.88
C LYS A 250 30.00 5.49 -0.79
N ASN A 251 30.29 4.52 0.07
CA ASN A 251 29.32 3.48 0.39
C ASN A 251 28.17 4.08 1.22
N HIS A 252 27.00 3.46 1.15
CA HIS A 252 25.90 3.83 2.03
C HIS A 252 26.25 3.60 3.50
N ASP A 253 25.77 4.51 4.35
CA ASP A 253 25.93 4.40 5.80
C ASP A 253 24.81 3.49 6.35
N TYR A 254 25.07 2.18 6.41
CA TYR A 254 24.07 1.17 6.76
C TYR A 254 23.70 1.16 8.26
N MET A 255 22.40 1.21 8.54
CA MET A 255 21.85 0.93 9.87
C MET A 255 21.62 -0.57 10.07
N VAL A 256 21.17 -1.23 9.00
CA VAL A 256 21.03 -2.68 8.88
C VAL A 256 21.84 -3.09 7.67
N GLU A 257 22.96 -3.79 7.88
CA GLU A 257 23.73 -4.32 6.75
C GLU A 257 22.90 -5.39 6.01
N PRO A 258 23.23 -5.68 4.73
CA PRO A 258 22.50 -6.65 3.94
C PRO A 258 22.32 -8.01 4.63
N VAL A 259 21.08 -8.34 4.97
CA VAL A 259 20.70 -9.59 5.64
C VAL A 259 19.72 -10.39 4.81
N SER A 260 19.82 -11.72 4.92
CA SER A 260 18.88 -12.64 4.29
C SER A 260 18.07 -13.41 5.31
N ALA A 261 16.83 -13.72 4.96
CA ALA A 261 15.87 -14.43 5.80
C ALA A 261 15.06 -15.43 4.98
N GLU A 262 14.69 -16.54 5.62
CA GLU A 262 13.77 -17.54 5.07
C GLU A 262 12.60 -17.73 6.05
N ALA A 263 11.37 -17.62 5.57
CA ALA A 263 10.15 -17.87 6.32
C ALA A 263 9.39 -19.05 5.70
N ARG A 264 9.15 -20.07 6.52
CA ARG A 264 8.42 -21.29 6.17
C ARG A 264 7.02 -21.22 6.77
N LEU A 265 6.02 -20.97 5.94
CA LEU A 265 4.64 -20.80 6.36
C LEU A 265 3.85 -22.08 6.09
N LYS A 266 3.20 -22.61 7.14
CA LYS A 266 2.22 -23.69 7.08
C LYS A 266 0.84 -23.16 7.48
N ARG A 267 -0.15 -23.37 6.62
CA ARG A 267 -1.55 -22.95 6.82
C ARG A 267 -2.49 -24.15 6.79
N ASN A 268 -3.37 -24.25 7.78
CA ASN A 268 -4.49 -25.18 7.75
C ASN A 268 -5.64 -24.60 6.91
N GLY A 269 -5.93 -25.25 5.77
CA GLY A 269 -6.96 -24.84 4.82
C GLY A 269 -8.39 -25.26 5.18
N SER A 270 -8.62 -25.88 6.36
CA SER A 270 -9.96 -26.28 6.79
C SER A 270 -10.90 -25.08 6.87
N ALA A 271 -12.03 -25.16 6.15
CA ALA A 271 -13.07 -24.13 6.15
C ALA A 271 -13.79 -24.03 7.51
N LEU A 272 -13.78 -25.11 8.29
CA LEU A 272 -14.41 -25.16 9.61
C LEU A 272 -13.50 -24.56 10.70
N PRO A 273 -14.07 -24.05 11.80
CA PRO A 273 -13.32 -23.66 12.98
C PRO A 273 -12.48 -24.83 13.50
N LEU A 274 -11.20 -24.57 13.79
CA LEU A 274 -10.30 -25.58 14.35
C LEU A 274 -10.69 -25.82 15.81
N ARG A 275 -11.00 -27.07 16.14
CA ARG A 275 -11.37 -27.48 17.52
C ARG A 275 -10.18 -27.96 18.35
N SER A 276 -9.05 -28.22 17.70
CA SER A 276 -7.84 -28.67 18.38
C SER A 276 -7.03 -27.48 18.90
N ARG A 277 -6.56 -27.59 20.14
CA ARG A 277 -5.68 -26.61 20.79
C ARG A 277 -4.21 -26.71 20.35
N THR A 278 -3.83 -27.81 19.70
CA THR A 278 -2.45 -28.13 19.32
C THR A 278 -2.17 -27.90 17.84
N THR A 279 -3.21 -27.70 17.03
CA THR A 279 -3.08 -27.45 15.59
C THR A 279 -3.52 -26.02 15.26
N PRO A 280 -2.61 -25.04 15.33
CA PRO A 280 -2.94 -23.67 14.98
C PRO A 280 -3.25 -23.57 13.48
N ARG A 281 -4.00 -22.53 13.10
CA ARG A 281 -4.35 -22.29 11.69
C ARG A 281 -3.14 -21.87 10.86
N TYR A 282 -2.18 -21.20 11.48
CA TYR A 282 -0.95 -20.74 10.86
C TYR A 282 0.23 -21.12 11.76
N VAL A 283 1.29 -21.63 11.14
CA VAL A 283 2.61 -21.83 11.74
C VAL A 283 3.61 -21.15 10.83
N CYS A 284 4.51 -20.36 11.38
CA CYS A 284 5.56 -19.67 10.64
C CYS A 284 6.89 -19.96 11.30
N ASP A 285 7.77 -20.68 10.61
CA ASP A 285 9.13 -20.95 11.05
C ASP A 285 10.06 -19.96 10.34
N LEU A 286 10.70 -19.07 11.11
CA LEU A 286 11.54 -18.00 10.59
C LEU A 286 13.01 -18.32 10.86
N THR A 287 13.80 -18.39 9.79
CA THR A 287 15.25 -18.56 9.84
C THR A 287 15.90 -17.24 9.43
N LEU A 288 16.55 -16.59 10.39
CA LEU A 288 17.25 -15.31 10.19
C LEU A 288 18.75 -15.55 10.22
N GLN A 289 19.49 -14.92 9.31
CA GLN A 289 20.93 -14.75 9.48
C GLN A 289 21.21 -13.75 10.61
N LYS A 290 22.48 -13.63 11.03
CA LYS A 290 22.90 -12.59 11.98
C LYS A 290 22.49 -11.22 11.43
N ILE A 291 21.74 -10.45 12.22
CA ILE A 291 21.30 -9.09 11.86
C ILE A 291 22.22 -8.07 12.54
N PRO A 292 23.28 -7.59 11.88
CA PRO A 292 24.09 -6.50 12.40
C PRO A 292 23.26 -5.21 12.38
N LEU A 293 23.08 -4.63 13.57
CA LEU A 293 22.43 -3.34 13.76
C LEU A 293 23.47 -2.36 14.27
N SER A 294 23.64 -1.25 13.57
CA SER A 294 24.51 -0.16 14.00
C SER A 294 23.78 1.16 13.82
N LEU A 295 23.99 2.10 14.73
CA LEU A 295 23.36 3.41 14.67
C LEU A 295 24.38 4.46 15.09
N SER A 296 24.76 5.33 14.17
CA SER A 296 25.62 6.47 14.47
C SER A 296 24.82 7.59 15.16
N GLU A 297 25.54 8.52 15.78
CA GLU A 297 24.92 9.69 16.43
C GLU A 297 24.16 10.57 15.42
N ASP A 298 24.73 10.79 14.23
CA ASP A 298 24.10 11.56 13.16
C ASP A 298 22.82 10.89 12.66
N GLN A 299 22.83 9.56 12.50
CA GLN A 299 21.65 8.79 12.13
C GLN A 299 20.56 8.90 13.20
N TYR A 300 20.91 8.72 14.48
CA TYR A 300 19.96 8.84 15.59
C TYR A 300 19.32 10.23 15.65
N ARG A 301 20.13 11.29 15.55
CA ARG A 301 19.67 12.67 15.54
C ARG A 301 18.73 12.91 14.35
N GLY A 302 19.15 12.50 13.16
CA GLY A 302 18.36 12.66 11.94
C GLY A 302 17.00 11.98 12.01
N ILE A 303 16.95 10.71 12.46
CA ILE A 303 15.70 9.97 12.68
C ILE A 303 14.79 10.70 13.67
N THR A 304 15.36 11.21 14.76
CA THR A 304 14.59 11.93 15.78
C THR A 304 13.95 13.20 15.22
N VAL A 305 14.66 13.96 14.38
CA VAL A 305 14.09 15.17 13.76
C VAL A 305 13.03 14.78 12.71
N LEU A 306 13.30 13.80 11.85
CA LEU A 306 12.34 13.30 10.86
C LEU A 306 11.02 12.84 11.51
N MET A 307 11.10 12.07 12.59
CA MET A 307 9.92 11.59 13.32
C MET A 307 9.12 12.75 13.93
N LYS A 308 9.78 13.77 14.49
CA LYS A 308 9.12 14.98 15.00
C LYS A 308 8.44 15.75 13.87
N GLU A 309 9.05 15.80 12.69
CA GLU A 309 8.49 16.46 11.51
C GLU A 309 7.27 15.71 10.97
N PHE A 310 7.29 14.39 10.96
CA PHE A 310 6.11 13.58 10.61
C PHE A 310 4.96 13.79 11.60
N GLU A 311 5.25 13.80 12.91
CA GLU A 311 4.25 14.09 13.93
C GLU A 311 3.68 15.52 13.79
N ARG A 312 4.55 16.51 13.55
CA ARG A 312 4.16 17.90 13.31
C ARG A 312 3.25 18.02 12.09
N ASN A 313 3.59 17.36 10.99
CA ASN A 313 2.79 17.35 9.77
C ASN A 313 1.43 16.65 9.96
N GLY A 314 1.41 15.51 10.66
CA GLY A 314 0.16 14.82 11.00
C GLY A 314 -0.79 15.70 11.80
N LYS A 315 -0.28 16.41 12.81
CA LYS A 315 -1.07 17.40 13.57
C LYS A 315 -1.50 18.58 12.70
N ALA A 316 -0.59 19.11 11.88
CA ALA A 316 -0.85 20.27 11.03
C ALA A 316 -1.95 20.00 10.00
N ARG A 317 -2.05 18.77 9.49
CA ARG A 317 -3.08 18.36 8.51
C ARG A 317 -4.50 18.68 8.99
N HIS A 318 -4.84 18.40 10.24
CA HIS A 318 -6.18 18.66 10.78
C HIS A 318 -6.55 20.15 10.86
N TYR A 319 -5.54 21.02 10.95
CA TYR A 319 -5.73 22.47 11.10
C TYR A 319 -5.43 23.23 9.81
N ARG A 320 -4.95 22.56 8.76
CA ARG A 320 -4.47 23.20 7.52
C ARG A 320 -5.56 24.05 6.85
N LYS A 321 -6.83 23.66 6.96
CA LYS A 321 -7.98 24.44 6.44
C LYS A 321 -8.13 25.85 6.98
N TRP A 322 -7.58 26.13 8.16
CA TRP A 322 -7.59 27.46 8.75
C TRP A 322 -6.24 28.18 8.65
N ARG A 323 -5.21 27.50 8.13
CA ARG A 323 -3.84 28.03 8.07
C ARG A 323 -3.72 29.06 6.95
N PRO A 324 -3.24 30.29 7.22
CA PRO A 324 -2.93 31.26 6.17
C PRO A 324 -1.77 30.77 5.28
N GLU A 325 -1.80 31.13 3.98
CA GLU A 325 -0.82 30.65 2.99
C GLU A 325 0.60 31.18 3.24
N ALA A 326 0.73 32.48 3.52
CA ALA A 326 2.03 33.12 3.74
C ALA A 326 1.91 34.29 4.72
N TRP A 327 3.03 34.62 5.35
CA TRP A 327 3.16 35.83 6.14
C TRP A 327 3.54 37.00 5.24
N THR A 328 2.66 37.99 5.11
CA THR A 328 2.91 39.20 4.30
C THR A 328 3.41 40.39 5.12
N GLY A 329 3.45 40.27 6.45
CA GLY A 329 3.88 41.33 7.38
C GLY A 329 2.86 42.46 7.61
N ASP A 330 1.72 42.46 6.91
CA ASP A 330 0.66 43.43 7.12
C ASP A 330 -0.23 43.10 8.35
N LYS A 331 -1.00 44.09 8.81
CA LYS A 331 -1.91 43.93 9.97
C LYS A 331 -2.98 42.86 9.75
N GLU A 332 -3.39 42.65 8.50
CA GLU A 332 -4.43 41.68 8.16
C GLU A 332 -3.91 40.24 8.27
N SER A 333 -2.69 39.99 7.81
CA SER A 333 -1.94 38.75 7.97
C SER A 333 -1.76 38.44 9.44
N ILE A 334 -1.32 39.40 10.26
CA ILE A 334 -1.21 39.22 11.72
C ILE A 334 -2.55 38.73 12.31
N ARG A 335 -3.65 39.38 11.93
CA ARG A 335 -4.99 39.01 12.39
C ARG A 335 -5.39 37.59 11.94
N LYS A 336 -5.14 37.23 10.68
CA LYS A 336 -5.42 35.89 10.13
C LYS A 336 -4.63 34.80 10.86
N TRP A 337 -3.36 35.04 11.17
CA TRP A 337 -2.52 34.10 11.93
C TRP A 337 -3.01 33.93 13.38
N TRP A 338 -3.44 35.00 14.05
CA TRP A 338 -4.06 34.88 15.38
C TRP A 338 -5.41 34.16 15.32
N GLN A 339 -6.24 34.44 14.32
CA GLN A 339 -7.50 33.71 14.10
C GLN A 339 -7.25 32.22 13.89
N PHE A 340 -6.23 31.86 13.11
CA PHE A 340 -5.80 30.48 12.93
C PHE A 340 -5.43 29.81 14.26
N ALA A 341 -4.59 30.44 15.07
CA ALA A 341 -4.19 29.90 16.38
C ALA A 341 -5.40 29.70 17.30
N ILE A 342 -6.28 30.70 17.39
CA ILE A 342 -7.51 30.64 18.20
C ILE A 342 -8.43 29.52 17.70
N ASN A 343 -8.66 29.42 16.39
CA ASN A 343 -9.52 28.39 15.81
C ASN A 343 -8.95 26.99 16.02
N SER A 344 -7.64 26.81 15.88
CA SER A 344 -6.99 25.50 16.08
C SER A 344 -7.18 24.96 17.49
N VAL A 345 -7.11 25.83 18.51
CA VAL A 345 -7.37 25.43 19.91
C VAL A 345 -8.86 25.27 20.19
N LEU A 346 -9.69 26.23 19.76
CA LEU A 346 -11.11 26.25 20.10
C LEU A 346 -11.95 25.25 19.30
N HIS A 347 -11.51 24.82 18.11
CA HIS A 347 -12.30 23.95 17.24
C HIS A 347 -12.74 22.67 17.96
N GLY A 348 -11.79 21.95 18.58
CA GLY A 348 -12.10 20.71 19.30
C GLY A 348 -13.04 20.93 20.49
N ILE A 349 -12.92 22.07 21.18
CA ILE A 349 -13.77 22.43 22.32
C ILE A 349 -15.19 22.78 21.84
N LYS A 350 -15.29 23.63 20.80
CA LYS A 350 -16.55 24.06 20.18
C LYS A 350 -17.31 22.87 19.60
N ASP A 351 -16.62 22.00 18.87
CA ASP A 351 -17.22 20.79 18.31
C ASP A 351 -17.71 19.82 19.40
N ARG A 352 -16.89 19.57 20.43
CA ARG A 352 -17.30 18.74 21.58
C ARG A 352 -18.53 19.31 22.30
N ARG A 353 -18.58 20.63 22.51
CA ARG A 353 -19.75 21.30 23.12
C ARG A 353 -20.97 21.22 22.21
N ARG A 354 -20.81 21.50 20.91
CA ARG A 354 -21.88 21.41 19.90
C ARG A 354 -22.51 20.02 19.87
N ARG A 355 -21.68 18.95 19.86
CA ARG A 355 -22.15 17.56 19.82
C ARG A 355 -22.98 17.15 21.04
N ARG A 356 -22.87 17.87 22.17
CA ARG A 356 -23.65 17.65 23.39
C ARG A 356 -24.93 18.48 23.46
N THR A 357 -25.17 19.35 22.49
CA THR A 357 -26.40 20.16 22.48
C THR A 357 -27.62 19.30 22.11
N PRO A 358 -28.78 19.50 22.75
CA PRO A 358 -30.01 18.80 22.38
C PRO A 358 -30.37 18.96 20.90
N LYS A 359 -30.10 20.14 20.32
CA LYS A 359 -30.29 20.42 18.89
C LYS A 359 -29.49 19.46 18.01
N PHE A 360 -28.18 19.35 18.23
CA PHE A 360 -27.32 18.44 17.45
C PHE A 360 -27.75 16.98 17.61
N ILE A 361 -28.08 16.56 18.83
CA ILE A 361 -28.53 15.20 19.12
C ILE A 361 -29.85 14.91 18.37
N SER A 362 -30.81 15.82 18.43
CA SER A 362 -32.09 15.70 17.73
C SER A 362 -31.90 15.62 16.20
N GLU A 363 -31.07 16.49 15.63
CA GLU A 363 -30.70 16.44 14.20
C GLU A 363 -30.09 15.09 13.81
N ARG A 364 -29.18 14.54 14.64
CA ARG A 364 -28.56 13.23 14.37
C ARG A 364 -29.53 12.06 14.53
N ILE A 365 -30.45 12.11 15.48
CA ILE A 365 -31.52 11.12 15.59
C ILE A 365 -32.41 11.16 14.35
N GLY A 366 -32.78 12.36 13.88
CA GLY A 366 -33.56 12.55 12.66
C GLY A 366 -32.86 11.98 11.43
N LEU A 367 -31.60 12.34 11.22
CA LEU A 367 -30.78 11.81 10.12
C LEU A 367 -30.61 10.30 10.20
N ASN A 368 -30.41 9.72 11.38
CA ASN A 368 -30.27 8.26 11.53
C ASN A 368 -31.58 7.54 11.20
N LYS A 369 -32.74 8.07 11.63
CA LYS A 369 -34.05 7.54 11.25
C LYS A 369 -34.25 7.58 9.73
N GLN A 370 -33.96 8.73 9.10
CA GLN A 370 -34.04 8.89 7.64
C GLN A 370 -33.10 7.92 6.91
N TYR A 371 -31.84 7.85 7.33
CA TYR A 371 -30.86 6.92 6.78
C TYR A 371 -31.33 5.47 6.90
N THR A 372 -31.82 5.06 8.08
CA THR A 372 -32.32 3.70 8.29
C THR A 372 -33.50 3.41 7.35
N THR A 373 -34.46 4.33 7.21
CA THR A 373 -35.59 4.16 6.29
C THR A 373 -35.14 4.06 4.83
N VAL A 374 -34.24 4.94 4.38
CA VAL A 374 -33.72 4.94 3.01
C VAL A 374 -32.91 3.68 2.73
N TYR A 375 -32.03 3.30 3.66
CA TYR A 375 -31.16 2.14 3.52
C TYR A 375 -31.95 0.82 3.59
N THR A 376 -32.98 0.71 4.43
CA THR A 376 -33.90 -0.44 4.41
C THR A 376 -34.60 -0.56 3.06
N ARG A 377 -35.09 0.55 2.48
CA ARG A 377 -35.66 0.54 1.14
C ARG A 377 -34.65 0.15 0.07
N PHE A 378 -33.40 0.60 0.17
CA PHE A 378 -32.32 0.19 -0.72
C PHE A 378 -32.02 -1.30 -0.63
N LEU A 379 -32.06 -1.89 0.59
CA LEU A 379 -31.88 -3.33 0.76
C LEU A 379 -33.07 -4.15 0.25
N GLU A 380 -34.29 -3.61 0.32
CA GLU A 380 -35.52 -4.28 -0.13
C GLU A 380 -35.77 -4.12 -1.64
N ALA A 381 -35.34 -3.02 -2.25
CA ALA A 381 -35.51 -2.73 -3.67
C ALA A 381 -34.31 -3.25 -4.48
N LYS A 382 -34.56 -4.20 -5.39
CA LYS A 382 -33.51 -4.80 -6.24
C LYS A 382 -32.90 -3.84 -7.30
N ASP A 383 -33.49 -2.67 -7.55
CA ASP A 383 -33.03 -1.73 -8.59
C ASP A 383 -33.41 -0.28 -8.26
N ILE A 384 -32.58 0.44 -7.49
CA ILE A 384 -32.65 1.91 -7.44
C ILE A 384 -31.24 2.48 -7.56
N ASP A 385 -31.08 3.42 -8.50
CA ASP A 385 -29.87 4.23 -8.66
C ASP A 385 -29.60 5.03 -7.37
N PRO A 386 -28.45 4.81 -6.70
CA PRO A 386 -28.07 5.51 -5.47
C PRO A 386 -28.14 7.04 -5.58
N ALA A 387 -27.98 7.59 -6.80
CA ALA A 387 -28.04 9.03 -7.05
C ALA A 387 -29.43 9.64 -6.80
N SER A 388 -30.50 8.85 -6.89
CA SER A 388 -31.89 9.31 -6.68
C SER A 388 -32.27 9.50 -5.21
N LEU A 389 -31.40 9.09 -4.27
CA LEU A 389 -31.63 9.11 -2.83
C LEU A 389 -30.84 10.20 -2.09
N MET A 390 -29.97 10.96 -2.77
CA MET A 390 -29.32 12.14 -2.21
C MET A 390 -30.16 13.39 -2.51
N VAL A 391 -31.03 13.78 -1.57
CA VAL A 391 -31.64 15.11 -1.51
C VAL A 391 -30.96 15.94 -0.43
#